data_AF-A0A920EIZ5-F1
#
_entry.id   AF-A0A920EIZ5-F1
#
_cell.length_a   1.000
_cell.length_b   1.000
_cell.length_c   1.000
_cell.angle_alpha   90.00
_cell.angle_beta   90.00
_cell.angle_gamma   90.00
#
_symmetry.space_group_name_H-M   'P 1'
#
loop_
_entity.id
_entity.type
_entity.pdbx_description
1 polymer ?
#
loop_
_entity_poly.entity_id
_entity_poly.type
_entity_poly.pdbx_seq_one_letter_code
_entity_poly.pdbx_strand_id
1 'polypeptide(L)'
;MILAEIEINNEIRSVIMQAPKNGFFYVLDRKTGELISAEKFGHVTWATHVDMETGKPVESEFADYQENGGSYIWPSPYGAHNWQPMSYSKKTGYIYIPVQTIPAYFSGQKEVSYKVNRWNTGVNLNESRSPASWVAAKASLDALVYGELVAWDPIKQERAWTVRHPKPSNGGTLSTAGDLVFQGTWDGAFAAYDALSGDQLWQYQSDSAILAGPITYELDGEQYVAVTQGSGGVVMLTIGEEIRKNFVNQNRLLVFKRGDFNLERLTANNTMASLESVKFEHDLDIARVKNGEYLYHNNCASCHGLDAKSNYVVPDLRYMSEETHDNFATIVLGGSLTHKGMIGFYETLSLDDVGMIHDYLRDEQTSVAEKLEMTFSQKVEYWFNYAISKLGEKFPEILNATRDSIM
;
A
#
# COMPACT_ATOMS: atom_id res chain seq x y z
N MET A 1 11.86 14.73 4.30
CA MET A 1 11.91 15.95 5.15
C MET A 1 12.09 17.16 4.27
N ILE A 2 11.48 18.28 4.62
CA ILE A 2 11.63 19.57 3.91
C ILE A 2 12.24 20.59 4.88
N LEU A 3 13.26 21.31 4.43
CA LEU A 3 13.82 22.46 5.15
C LEU A 3 13.36 23.73 4.45
N ALA A 4 12.83 24.69 5.20
CA ALA A 4 12.35 25.95 4.64
C ALA A 4 12.53 27.11 5.61
N GLU A 5 12.41 28.32 5.07
CA GLU A 5 12.16 29.52 5.87
C GLU A 5 10.74 29.96 5.55
N ILE A 6 9.89 29.98 6.58
CA ILE A 6 8.47 30.32 6.45
C ILE A 6 8.10 31.35 7.52
N GLU A 7 7.16 32.22 7.20
CA GLU A 7 6.64 33.20 8.12
C GLU A 7 5.59 32.57 9.02
N ILE A 8 5.80 32.59 10.34
CA ILE A 8 4.87 32.10 11.36
C ILE A 8 4.72 33.21 12.39
N ASN A 9 3.49 33.66 12.64
CA ASN A 9 3.19 34.76 13.56
C ASN A 9 4.01 36.04 13.28
N ASN A 10 4.16 36.40 11.99
CA ASN A 10 4.95 37.54 11.49
C ASN A 10 6.47 37.44 11.75
N GLU A 11 6.99 36.26 12.07
CA GLU A 11 8.42 36.01 12.21
C GLU A 11 8.89 34.96 11.20
N ILE A 12 10.03 35.21 10.55
CA ILE A 12 10.65 34.23 9.67
C ILE A 12 11.31 33.14 10.51
N ARG A 13 10.72 31.95 10.49
CA ARG A 13 11.20 30.78 11.23
C ARG A 13 11.98 29.85 10.32
N SER A 14 13.09 29.35 10.84
CA SER A 14 13.92 28.34 10.20
C SER A 14 13.38 26.95 10.54
N VAL A 15 12.62 26.30 9.65
CA VAL A 15 11.88 25.08 9.99
C VAL A 15 12.40 23.82 9.31
N ILE A 16 12.12 22.68 9.93
CA ILE A 16 12.10 21.36 9.34
C ILE A 16 10.68 20.81 9.41
N MET A 17 10.19 20.27 8.30
CA MET A 17 8.82 19.80 8.15
C MET A 17 8.79 18.34 7.70
N GLN A 18 7.89 17.56 8.29
CA GLN A 18 7.77 16.15 7.99
C GLN A 18 6.34 15.64 8.15
N ALA A 19 5.90 14.84 7.17
CA ALA A 19 4.69 14.04 7.23
C ALA A 19 5.07 12.54 7.44
N PRO A 20 5.45 12.09 8.64
CA PRO A 20 5.81 10.68 8.86
C PRO A 20 4.61 9.72 8.73
N LYS A 21 4.92 8.41 8.82
CA LYS A 21 3.93 7.33 8.78
C LYS A 21 2.76 7.50 9.74
N ASN A 22 2.96 8.13 10.90
CA ASN A 22 1.97 8.20 11.97
C ASN A 22 0.75 9.10 11.68
N GLY A 23 0.80 9.86 10.58
CA GLY A 23 -0.32 10.68 10.10
C GLY A 23 -0.42 12.10 10.66
N PHE A 24 0.53 12.53 11.49
CA PHE A 24 0.67 13.93 11.91
C PHE A 24 1.71 14.66 11.07
N PHE A 25 1.47 15.92 10.75
CA PHE A 25 2.37 16.79 10.01
C PHE A 25 3.08 17.69 11.00
N TYR A 26 4.39 17.53 11.12
CA TYR A 26 5.19 18.26 12.10
C TYR A 26 5.87 19.45 11.46
N VAL A 27 5.84 20.59 12.14
CA VAL A 27 6.71 21.74 11.91
C VAL A 27 7.56 21.93 13.15
N LEU A 28 8.88 21.84 13.00
CA LEU A 28 9.83 22.05 14.08
C LEU A 28 10.78 23.19 13.72
N ASP A 29 11.28 23.92 14.70
CA ASP A 29 12.45 24.78 14.50
C ASP A 29 13.68 23.91 14.24
N ARG A 30 14.29 24.04 13.06
CA ARG A 30 15.39 23.16 12.66
C ARG A 30 16.70 23.42 13.41
N LYS A 31 16.80 24.53 14.14
CA LYS A 31 18.01 24.89 14.90
C LYS A 31 17.93 24.39 16.34
N THR A 32 16.75 24.44 16.95
CA THR A 32 16.56 24.09 18.37
C THR A 32 15.87 22.74 18.57
N GLY A 33 15.14 22.24 17.57
CA GLY A 33 14.27 21.06 17.70
C GLY A 33 12.93 21.36 18.38
N GLU A 34 12.62 22.63 18.66
CA GLU A 34 11.34 23.06 19.24
C GLU A 34 10.16 22.65 18.34
N LEU A 35 9.12 22.07 18.95
CA LEU A 35 7.86 21.78 18.26
C LEU A 35 7.05 23.06 18.07
N ILE A 36 6.76 23.41 16.81
CA ILE A 36 5.96 24.58 16.46
C ILE A 36 4.49 24.19 16.26
N SER A 37 4.23 23.11 15.51
CA SER A 37 2.87 22.58 15.30
C SER A 37 2.89 21.11 14.89
N ALA A 38 1.78 20.41 15.18
CA ALA A 38 1.58 19.01 14.79
C ALA A 38 0.08 18.67 14.63
N GLU A 39 -0.41 18.62 13.39
CA GLU A 39 -1.81 18.28 13.10
C GLU A 39 -1.96 17.07 12.17
N LYS A 40 -3.11 16.42 12.21
CA LYS A 40 -3.39 15.24 11.36
C LYS A 40 -3.49 15.63 9.89
N PHE A 41 -2.60 15.12 9.03
CA PHE A 41 -2.70 15.28 7.57
C PHE A 41 -3.41 14.09 6.90
N GLY A 42 -3.45 12.94 7.56
CA GLY A 42 -4.11 11.73 7.12
C GLY A 42 -5.20 11.27 8.09
N HIS A 43 -5.80 10.11 7.80
CA HIS A 43 -6.70 9.46 8.75
C HIS A 43 -5.89 8.79 9.87
N VAL A 44 -6.21 9.10 11.14
CA VAL A 44 -5.42 8.71 12.32
C VAL A 44 -6.33 8.31 13.47
N THR A 45 -6.21 7.08 13.93
CA THR A 45 -6.97 6.54 15.06
C THR A 45 -6.11 6.21 16.28
N TRP A 46 -4.80 5.92 16.14
CA TRP A 46 -3.94 5.54 17.26
C TRP A 46 -3.71 6.68 18.29
N ALA A 47 -3.86 7.93 17.89
CA ALA A 47 -3.73 9.08 18.79
C ALA A 47 -4.79 10.14 18.47
N THR A 48 -5.25 10.84 19.51
CA THR A 48 -6.26 11.88 19.38
C THR A 48 -5.64 13.18 18.86
N HIS A 49 -4.49 13.59 19.41
CA HIS A 49 -3.73 14.79 19.04
C HIS A 49 -2.28 14.68 19.53
N VAL A 50 -1.46 15.69 19.26
CA VAL A 50 -0.16 15.90 19.92
C VAL A 50 -0.34 16.98 20.99
N ASP A 51 -0.02 16.66 22.23
CA ASP A 51 -0.01 17.63 23.32
C ASP A 51 1.14 18.62 23.08
N MET A 52 0.80 19.89 22.90
CA MET A 52 1.76 20.95 22.54
C MET A 52 2.60 21.45 23.73
N GLU A 53 2.20 21.16 24.98
CA GLU A 53 3.02 21.49 26.16
C GLU A 53 4.16 20.49 26.33
N THR A 54 3.88 19.21 26.06
CA THR A 54 4.84 18.11 26.25
C THR A 54 5.52 17.67 24.96
N GLY A 55 4.95 18.00 23.80
CA GLY A 55 5.36 17.52 22.49
C GLY A 55 5.05 16.04 22.22
N LYS A 56 4.22 15.41 23.06
CA LYS A 56 3.94 13.96 22.99
C LYS A 56 2.56 13.68 22.38
N PRO A 57 2.42 12.67 21.51
CA PRO A 57 1.12 12.18 21.09
C PRO A 57 0.28 11.67 22.27
N VAL A 58 -1.00 12.02 22.29
CA VAL A 58 -1.97 11.49 23.26
C VAL A 58 -2.66 10.30 22.61
N GLU A 59 -2.21 9.10 23.01
CA GLU A 59 -2.71 7.82 22.51
C GLU A 59 -4.21 7.66 22.76
N SER A 60 -4.90 7.02 21.83
CA SER A 60 -6.32 6.66 21.97
C SER A 60 -6.47 5.26 22.56
N GLU A 61 -7.70 4.88 22.90
CA GLU A 61 -8.03 3.53 23.34
C GLU A 61 -7.70 2.44 22.30
N PHE A 62 -7.61 2.79 21.01
CA PHE A 62 -7.27 1.84 19.94
C PHE A 62 -5.79 1.50 19.88
N ALA A 63 -4.90 2.34 20.44
CA ALA A 63 -3.47 2.10 20.41
C ALA A 63 -3.05 0.93 21.29
N ASP A 64 -3.76 0.70 22.40
CA ASP A 64 -3.48 -0.39 23.33
C ASP A 64 -4.19 -1.70 22.94
N TYR A 65 -3.80 -2.21 21.78
CA TYR A 65 -4.33 -3.47 21.22
C TYR A 65 -3.91 -4.73 22.00
N GLN A 66 -3.05 -4.59 23.02
CA GLN A 66 -2.69 -5.69 23.91
C GLN A 66 -3.69 -5.81 25.06
N GLU A 67 -4.11 -4.68 25.63
CA GLU A 67 -5.11 -4.65 26.70
C GLU A 67 -6.54 -4.80 26.17
N ASN A 68 -6.86 -4.20 25.01
CA ASN A 68 -8.24 -4.17 24.48
C ASN A 68 -8.62 -5.41 23.64
N GLY A 69 -7.71 -6.38 23.47
CA GLY A 69 -7.94 -7.61 22.71
C GLY A 69 -7.73 -7.50 21.20
N GLY A 70 -7.53 -6.28 20.68
CA GLY A 70 -7.13 -6.00 19.32
C GLY A 70 -7.92 -4.84 18.68
N SER A 71 -7.32 -4.13 17.74
CA SER A 71 -7.94 -2.95 17.12
C SER A 71 -7.53 -2.71 15.68
N TYR A 72 -8.46 -2.19 14.87
CA TYR A 72 -8.16 -1.54 13.60
C TYR A 72 -7.52 -0.18 13.86
N ILE A 73 -6.31 -0.01 13.33
CA ILE A 73 -5.51 1.18 13.52
C ILE A 73 -5.18 1.82 12.17
N TRP A 74 -5.38 3.13 12.13
CA TRP A 74 -4.77 4.00 11.14
C TRP A 74 -3.77 4.96 11.78
N PRO A 75 -2.66 5.24 11.07
CA PRO A 75 -2.21 4.53 9.88
C PRO A 75 -1.66 3.13 10.21
N SER A 76 -1.68 2.20 9.25
CA SER A 76 -1.04 0.88 9.36
C SER A 76 0.51 0.97 9.29
N PRO A 77 1.27 -0.16 9.33
CA PRO A 77 2.72 -0.13 9.13
C PRO A 77 3.17 0.47 7.79
N TYR A 78 2.26 0.57 6.81
CA TYR A 78 2.48 1.27 5.55
C TYR A 78 2.48 2.80 5.71
N GLY A 79 1.86 3.33 6.76
CA GLY A 79 1.84 4.74 7.11
C GLY A 79 0.89 5.59 6.26
N ALA A 80 0.50 6.76 6.78
CA ALA A 80 -0.25 7.76 6.04
C ALA A 80 0.57 8.38 4.90
N HIS A 81 1.89 8.44 5.09
CA HIS A 81 2.88 8.79 4.08
C HIS A 81 4.12 7.92 4.32
N ASN A 82 4.79 7.48 3.26
CA ASN A 82 5.93 6.57 3.34
C ASN A 82 7.16 7.20 2.67
N TRP A 83 7.92 6.44 1.88
CA TRP A 83 9.20 6.89 1.31
C TRP A 83 9.05 7.77 0.07
N GLN A 84 7.88 7.77 -0.58
CA GLN A 84 7.64 8.55 -1.79
C GLN A 84 7.85 10.04 -1.49
N PRO A 85 8.72 10.77 -2.20
CA PRO A 85 9.02 12.15 -1.83
C PRO A 85 7.78 13.06 -1.85
N MET A 86 7.67 13.94 -0.86
CA MET A 86 6.81 15.14 -0.92
C MET A 86 7.62 16.34 -1.43
N SER A 87 6.96 17.35 -1.99
CA SER A 87 7.60 18.57 -2.49
C SER A 87 6.96 19.83 -1.90
N TYR A 88 7.73 20.92 -1.81
CA TYR A 88 7.29 22.22 -1.31
C TYR A 88 7.39 23.28 -2.38
N SER A 89 6.34 24.09 -2.54
CA SER A 89 6.38 25.29 -3.38
C SER A 89 6.42 26.53 -2.49
N LYS A 90 7.53 27.26 -2.55
CA LYS A 90 7.66 28.55 -1.84
C LYS A 90 6.64 29.59 -2.34
N LYS A 91 6.15 29.45 -3.59
CA LYS A 91 5.21 30.40 -4.20
C LYS A 91 3.78 30.22 -3.67
N THR A 92 3.32 28.97 -3.54
CA THR A 92 1.98 28.68 -3.00
C THR A 92 2.00 28.56 -1.47
N GLY A 93 3.16 28.27 -0.89
CA GLY A 93 3.28 27.93 0.53
C GLY A 93 2.88 26.49 0.85
N TYR A 94 2.44 25.70 -0.14
CA TYR A 94 1.93 24.35 0.08
C TYR A 94 2.99 23.26 -0.03
N ILE A 95 2.72 22.16 0.67
CA ILE A 95 3.45 20.91 0.60
C ILE A 95 2.55 19.87 -0.05
N TYR A 96 3.06 19.21 -1.09
CA TYR A 96 2.30 18.23 -1.87
C TYR A 96 2.68 16.82 -1.42
N ILE A 97 1.77 16.16 -0.73
CA ILE A 97 2.01 14.90 -0.03
C ILE A 97 1.26 13.77 -0.73
N PRO A 98 1.95 12.70 -1.16
CA PRO A 98 1.36 11.41 -1.44
C PRO A 98 0.82 10.78 -0.15
N VAL A 99 -0.46 11.01 0.14
CA VAL A 99 -1.15 10.43 1.29
C VAL A 99 -1.77 9.09 0.89
N GLN A 100 -1.78 8.13 1.81
CA GLN A 100 -2.46 6.87 1.62
C GLN A 100 -3.22 6.47 2.89
N THR A 101 -4.36 5.83 2.69
CA THR A 101 -5.19 5.30 3.78
C THR A 101 -5.23 3.80 3.62
N ILE A 102 -4.63 3.10 4.58
CA ILE A 102 -4.59 1.64 4.63
C ILE A 102 -4.71 1.27 6.11
N PRO A 103 -5.83 0.67 6.58
CA PRO A 103 -5.91 0.14 7.93
C PRO A 103 -5.04 -1.11 8.10
N ALA A 104 -4.70 -1.42 9.34
CA ALA A 104 -4.34 -2.77 9.73
C ALA A 104 -5.02 -3.10 11.05
N TYR A 105 -5.44 -4.36 11.20
CA TYR A 105 -5.86 -4.88 12.48
C TYR A 105 -4.64 -5.33 13.27
N PHE A 106 -4.53 -4.91 14.52
CA PHE A 106 -3.47 -5.30 15.43
C PHE A 106 -4.06 -6.11 16.58
N SER A 107 -3.44 -7.24 16.90
CA SER A 107 -3.66 -7.96 18.14
C SER A 107 -2.34 -8.59 18.62
N GLY A 108 -2.11 -8.58 19.93
CA GLY A 108 -0.92 -9.17 20.51
C GLY A 108 -0.90 -10.69 20.38
N GLN A 109 0.28 -11.28 20.15
CA GLN A 109 0.46 -12.73 20.33
C GLN A 109 0.43 -13.07 21.82
N LYS A 110 -0.23 -14.18 22.18
CA LYS A 110 -0.25 -14.68 23.57
C LYS A 110 1.14 -15.07 24.08
N GLU A 111 1.96 -15.63 23.19
CA GLU A 111 3.34 -16.00 23.46
C GLU A 111 4.24 -15.42 22.37
N VAL A 112 5.29 -14.71 22.77
CA VAL A 112 6.28 -14.16 21.84
C VAL A 112 7.51 -15.05 21.86
N SER A 113 7.94 -15.51 20.68
CA SER A 113 9.19 -16.25 20.51
C SER A 113 10.09 -15.53 19.51
N TYR A 114 11.37 -15.39 19.85
CA TYR A 114 12.35 -14.84 18.92
C TYR A 114 12.86 -15.95 18.00
N LYS A 115 12.71 -15.74 16.69
CA LYS A 115 13.20 -16.63 15.63
C LYS A 115 14.12 -15.84 14.71
N VAL A 116 15.38 -16.25 14.63
CA VAL A 116 16.37 -15.68 13.71
C VAL A 116 15.85 -15.81 12.28
N ASN A 117 16.12 -14.81 11.43
CA ASN A 117 15.70 -14.75 10.03
C ASN A 117 14.18 -14.78 9.79
N ARG A 118 13.36 -14.46 10.80
CA ARG A 118 11.90 -14.41 10.68
C ARG A 118 11.32 -13.09 11.20
N TRP A 119 10.04 -12.87 10.90
CA TRP A 119 9.30 -11.74 11.43
C TRP A 119 9.07 -11.95 12.94
N ASN A 120 9.58 -11.01 13.73
CA ASN A 120 9.47 -11.00 15.20
C ASN A 120 8.66 -9.78 15.63
N THR A 121 7.38 -9.74 15.25
CA THR A 121 6.51 -8.56 15.45
C THR A 121 5.82 -8.53 16.81
N GLY A 122 5.64 -9.69 17.46
CA GLY A 122 4.79 -9.80 18.64
C GLY A 122 3.29 -9.56 18.36
N VAL A 123 2.92 -9.41 17.08
CA VAL A 123 1.55 -9.18 16.60
C VAL A 123 1.09 -10.42 15.85
N ASN A 124 -0.16 -10.83 16.04
CA ASN A 124 -0.75 -11.92 15.28
C ASN A 124 -1.07 -11.44 13.85
N LEU A 125 -0.18 -11.71 12.91
CA LEU A 125 -0.32 -11.25 11.53
C LEU A 125 -1.53 -11.86 10.82
N ASN A 126 -1.97 -13.06 11.19
CA ASN A 126 -3.05 -13.76 10.50
C ASN A 126 -4.43 -13.21 10.84
N GLU A 127 -4.58 -12.64 12.03
CA GLU A 127 -5.79 -11.87 12.43
C GLU A 127 -6.05 -10.69 11.49
N SER A 128 -5.01 -10.19 10.81
CA SER A 128 -5.12 -9.11 9.81
C SER A 128 -5.15 -9.60 8.36
N ARG A 129 -4.97 -10.90 8.11
CA ARG A 129 -4.67 -11.46 6.77
C ARG A 129 -5.61 -12.57 6.32
N SER A 130 -6.34 -13.23 7.23
CA SER A 130 -7.29 -14.30 6.93
C SER A 130 -8.73 -13.83 7.16
N PRO A 131 -9.42 -13.30 6.13
CA PRO A 131 -10.82 -12.92 6.25
C PRO A 131 -11.74 -14.15 6.17
N ALA A 132 -12.81 -14.15 6.96
CA ALA A 132 -13.85 -15.20 6.95
C ALA A 132 -14.58 -15.33 5.59
N SER A 133 -14.59 -14.25 4.80
CA SER A 133 -15.18 -14.22 3.46
C SER A 133 -14.31 -13.41 2.50
N TRP A 134 -14.01 -13.98 1.33
CA TRP A 134 -13.30 -13.25 0.28
C TRP A 134 -14.10 -12.05 -0.24
N VAL A 135 -15.43 -12.11 -0.18
CA VAL A 135 -16.34 -11.04 -0.61
C VAL A 135 -16.26 -9.88 0.37
N ALA A 136 -16.32 -10.17 1.67
CA ALA A 136 -16.19 -9.16 2.71
C ALA A 136 -14.80 -8.52 2.68
N ALA A 137 -13.74 -9.33 2.53
CA ALA A 137 -12.38 -8.84 2.36
C ALA A 137 -12.24 -7.86 1.18
N LYS A 138 -12.78 -8.26 0.02
CA LYS A 138 -12.76 -7.41 -1.18
C LYS A 138 -13.53 -6.10 -0.94
N ALA A 139 -14.72 -6.18 -0.33
CA ALA A 139 -15.54 -5.01 -0.02
C ALA A 139 -14.82 -4.03 0.93
N SER A 140 -14.19 -4.55 1.99
CA SER A 140 -13.44 -3.74 2.95
C SER A 140 -12.20 -3.12 2.35
N LEU A 141 -11.45 -3.85 1.52
CA LEU A 141 -10.31 -3.29 0.79
C LEU A 141 -10.75 -2.17 -0.15
N ASP A 142 -11.79 -2.40 -0.97
CA ASP A 142 -12.30 -1.39 -1.91
C ASP A 142 -12.87 -0.15 -1.19
N ALA A 143 -13.40 -0.32 0.03
CA ALA A 143 -13.88 0.77 0.87
C ALA A 143 -12.74 1.55 1.53
N LEU A 144 -11.79 0.87 2.16
CA LEU A 144 -10.87 1.47 3.14
C LEU A 144 -9.49 1.79 2.58
N VAL A 145 -9.11 1.21 1.43
CA VAL A 145 -7.75 1.28 0.90
C VAL A 145 -7.69 2.17 -0.34
N TYR A 146 -7.05 3.32 -0.21
CA TYR A 146 -6.97 4.32 -1.27
C TYR A 146 -5.77 5.26 -1.08
N GLY A 147 -5.52 6.10 -2.08
CA GLY A 147 -4.49 7.15 -2.03
C GLY A 147 -5.05 8.52 -2.32
N GLU A 148 -4.29 9.55 -1.98
CA GLU A 148 -4.64 10.94 -2.18
C GLU A 148 -3.38 11.76 -2.49
N LEU A 149 -3.50 12.76 -3.36
CA LEU A 149 -2.54 13.86 -3.44
C LEU A 149 -3.11 15.02 -2.63
N VAL A 150 -2.43 15.38 -1.55
CA VAL A 150 -2.85 16.45 -0.65
C VAL A 150 -1.92 17.64 -0.80
N ALA A 151 -2.47 18.82 -1.07
CA ALA A 151 -1.77 20.07 -0.78
C ALA A 151 -2.05 20.47 0.67
N TRP A 152 -1.00 20.46 1.47
CA TRP A 152 -1.02 20.82 2.88
C TRP A 152 -0.48 22.24 3.07
N ASP A 153 -1.22 23.08 3.78
CA ASP A 153 -0.75 24.37 4.26
C ASP A 153 -0.04 24.17 5.62
N PRO A 154 1.30 24.29 5.69
CA PRO A 154 2.04 24.03 6.92
C PRO A 154 1.84 25.13 7.97
N ILE A 155 1.36 26.32 7.60
CA ILE A 155 1.10 27.43 8.53
C ILE A 155 -0.28 27.24 9.16
N LYS A 156 -1.30 27.00 8.33
CA LYS A 156 -2.67 26.78 8.81
C LYS A 156 -2.91 25.38 9.36
N GLN A 157 -2.01 24.44 9.05
CA GLN A 157 -2.13 23.03 9.42
C GLN A 157 -3.42 22.39 8.89
N GLU A 158 -3.75 22.66 7.63
CA GLU A 158 -4.96 22.15 6.98
C GLU A 158 -4.71 21.72 5.53
N ARG A 159 -5.62 20.91 4.99
CA ARG A 159 -5.64 20.55 3.58
C ARG A 159 -6.18 21.74 2.78
N ALA A 160 -5.35 22.32 1.92
CA ALA A 160 -5.79 23.36 0.97
C ALA A 160 -6.67 22.74 -0.13
N TRP A 161 -6.27 21.58 -0.65
CA TRP A 161 -7.05 20.77 -1.58
C TRP A 161 -6.62 19.30 -1.53
N THR A 162 -7.39 18.43 -2.17
CA THR A 162 -7.11 16.99 -2.26
C THR A 162 -7.56 16.43 -3.61
N VAL A 163 -6.71 15.62 -4.25
CA VAL A 163 -7.08 14.77 -5.39
C VAL A 163 -7.13 13.33 -4.94
N ARG A 164 -8.24 12.65 -5.21
CA ARG A 164 -8.47 11.26 -4.79
C ARG A 164 -7.96 10.28 -5.83
N HIS A 165 -7.20 9.27 -5.37
CA HIS A 165 -6.74 8.15 -6.18
C HIS A 165 -7.42 6.84 -5.74
N PRO A 166 -7.85 5.98 -6.68
CA PRO A 166 -8.52 4.71 -6.34
C PRO A 166 -7.65 3.72 -5.55
N LYS A 167 -6.32 3.83 -5.69
CA LYS A 167 -5.35 2.92 -5.06
C LYS A 167 -4.31 3.69 -4.25
N PRO A 168 -3.74 3.07 -3.19
CA PRO A 168 -2.70 3.68 -2.35
C PRO A 168 -1.35 3.66 -3.08
N SER A 169 -0.24 3.90 -2.37
CA SER A 169 1.12 3.77 -2.91
C SER A 169 1.35 4.57 -4.20
N ASN A 170 0.79 5.78 -4.30
CA ASN A 170 1.09 6.67 -5.43
C ASN A 170 2.47 7.27 -5.27
N GLY A 171 3.06 7.69 -6.39
CA GLY A 171 4.43 8.16 -6.45
C GLY A 171 4.69 9.48 -5.78
N GLY A 172 5.97 9.82 -5.69
CA GLY A 172 6.42 11.08 -5.15
C GLY A 172 5.98 12.28 -5.99
N THR A 173 6.11 13.47 -5.43
CA THR A 173 5.70 14.72 -6.06
C THR A 173 6.88 15.57 -6.48
N LEU A 174 6.66 16.40 -7.51
CA LEU A 174 7.54 17.47 -7.94
C LEU A 174 6.73 18.74 -8.16
N SER A 175 7.04 19.81 -7.43
CA SER A 175 6.45 21.13 -7.64
C SER A 175 7.41 22.05 -8.39
N THR A 176 6.89 22.89 -9.29
CA THR A 176 7.70 23.83 -10.09
C THR A 176 7.21 25.27 -9.94
N ALA A 177 8.04 26.25 -10.35
CA ALA A 177 7.67 27.67 -10.34
C ALA A 177 6.58 28.04 -11.36
N GLY A 178 6.26 27.13 -12.29
CA GLY A 178 5.18 27.29 -13.27
C GLY A 178 3.79 26.89 -12.74
N ASP A 179 3.61 26.86 -11.41
CA ASP A 179 2.36 26.47 -10.74
C ASP A 179 1.87 25.05 -11.10
N LEU A 180 2.82 24.12 -11.29
CA LEU A 180 2.54 22.71 -11.57
C LEU A 180 3.07 21.79 -10.47
N VAL A 181 2.31 20.73 -10.20
CA VAL A 181 2.70 19.58 -9.39
C VAL A 181 2.60 18.31 -10.23
N PHE A 182 3.69 17.57 -10.33
CA PHE A 182 3.73 16.28 -11.05
C PHE A 182 3.64 15.12 -10.06
N GLN A 183 2.88 14.09 -10.40
CA GLN A 183 2.80 12.85 -9.63
C GLN A 183 2.56 11.64 -10.53
N GLY A 184 3.20 10.51 -10.17
CA GLY A 184 2.86 9.19 -10.70
C GLY A 184 1.87 8.44 -9.81
N THR A 185 1.14 7.46 -10.35
CA THR A 185 0.15 6.68 -9.59
C THR A 185 0.37 5.17 -9.69
N TRP A 186 -0.30 4.41 -8.82
CA TRP A 186 -0.31 2.94 -8.81
C TRP A 186 -0.70 2.34 -10.17
N ASP A 187 -1.68 2.93 -10.84
CA ASP A 187 -2.21 2.48 -12.13
C ASP A 187 -1.43 3.03 -13.33
N GLY A 188 -0.28 3.68 -13.09
CA GLY A 188 0.65 4.11 -14.13
C GLY A 188 0.30 5.43 -14.80
N ALA A 189 -0.65 6.20 -14.27
CA ALA A 189 -0.83 7.57 -14.71
C ALA A 189 0.35 8.43 -14.22
N PHE A 190 0.91 9.23 -15.13
CA PHE A 190 1.81 10.34 -14.79
C PHE A 190 1.11 11.63 -15.15
N ALA A 191 0.76 12.43 -14.16
CA ALA A 191 -0.08 13.62 -14.35
C ALA A 191 0.60 14.89 -13.83
N ALA A 192 0.18 16.01 -14.41
CA ALA A 192 0.49 17.36 -13.92
C ALA A 192 -0.80 18.01 -13.44
N TYR A 193 -0.76 18.56 -12.24
CA TYR A 193 -1.87 19.22 -11.56
C TYR A 193 -1.55 20.70 -11.38
N ASP A 194 -2.59 21.54 -11.41
CA ASP A 194 -2.50 22.93 -10.95
C ASP A 194 -2.10 22.95 -9.46
N ALA A 195 -1.08 23.74 -9.14
CA ALA A 195 -0.49 23.78 -7.80
C ALA A 195 -1.40 24.42 -6.73
N LEU A 196 -2.41 25.19 -7.12
CA LEU A 196 -3.32 25.94 -6.25
C LEU A 196 -4.68 25.27 -6.12
N SER A 197 -5.20 24.62 -7.16
CA SER A 197 -6.52 23.97 -7.13
C SER A 197 -6.47 22.44 -7.10
N GLY A 198 -5.39 21.83 -7.57
CA GLY A 198 -5.30 20.37 -7.78
C GLY A 198 -5.97 19.89 -9.07
N ASP A 199 -6.40 20.78 -9.96
CA ASP A 199 -7.01 20.40 -11.23
C ASP A 199 -6.00 19.65 -12.11
N GLN A 200 -6.39 18.51 -12.68
CA GLN A 200 -5.53 17.78 -13.61
C GLN A 200 -5.44 18.51 -14.95
N LEU A 201 -4.25 18.97 -15.32
CA LEU A 201 -3.99 19.74 -16.53
C LEU A 201 -3.43 18.88 -17.68
N TRP A 202 -2.72 17.81 -17.33
CA TRP A 202 -2.09 16.91 -18.30
C TRP A 202 -1.91 15.52 -17.70
N GLN A 203 -1.90 14.50 -18.57
CA GLN A 203 -1.64 13.11 -18.19
C GLN A 203 -0.96 12.33 -19.33
N TYR A 204 -0.07 11.43 -18.94
CA TYR A 204 0.44 10.32 -19.73
C TYR A 204 0.09 9.00 -19.05
N GLN A 205 -0.33 7.99 -19.83
CA GLN A 205 -0.59 6.65 -19.31
C GLN A 205 0.61 5.75 -19.59
N SER A 206 1.23 5.26 -18.53
CA SER A 206 2.32 4.31 -18.60
C SER A 206 1.83 2.86 -18.57
N ASP A 207 2.72 1.93 -18.91
CA ASP A 207 2.50 0.48 -18.87
C ASP A 207 3.03 -0.17 -17.57
N SER A 208 3.37 0.64 -16.56
CA SER A 208 3.70 0.21 -15.20
C SER A 208 3.43 1.35 -14.21
N ALA A 209 3.42 1.04 -12.91
CA ALA A 209 3.23 2.03 -11.86
C ALA A 209 4.38 3.03 -11.79
N ILE A 210 4.12 4.22 -11.26
CA ILE A 210 5.14 5.25 -11.08
C ILE A 210 5.18 5.66 -9.61
N LEU A 211 6.14 5.10 -8.87
CA LEU A 211 6.29 5.29 -7.42
C LEU A 211 7.36 6.33 -7.07
N ALA A 212 8.33 6.54 -7.95
CA ALA A 212 9.45 7.46 -7.71
C ALA A 212 8.98 8.92 -7.72
N GLY A 213 9.76 9.78 -7.05
CA GLY A 213 9.61 11.23 -7.20
C GLY A 213 10.13 11.69 -8.57
N PRO A 214 9.38 12.49 -9.33
CA PRO A 214 9.86 13.08 -10.57
C PRO A 214 10.98 14.10 -10.32
N ILE A 215 11.78 14.35 -11.35
CA ILE A 215 12.75 15.45 -11.39
C ILE A 215 12.51 16.33 -12.62
N THR A 216 13.02 17.55 -12.60
CA THR A 216 13.08 18.42 -13.79
C THR A 216 14.46 19.05 -13.91
N TYR A 217 14.89 19.29 -15.15
CA TYR A 217 16.18 19.90 -15.47
C TYR A 217 16.10 20.63 -16.80
N GLU A 218 17.09 21.47 -17.07
CA GLU A 218 17.26 22.17 -18.34
C GLU A 218 18.45 21.60 -19.10
N LEU A 219 18.31 21.46 -20.41
CA LEU A 219 19.38 21.11 -21.34
C LEU A 219 19.22 21.92 -22.62
N ASP A 220 20.26 22.69 -22.99
CA ASP A 220 20.29 23.55 -24.17
C ASP A 220 19.10 24.53 -24.26
N GLY A 221 18.67 25.07 -23.11
CA GLY A 221 17.54 26.01 -23.01
C GLY A 221 16.16 25.36 -23.05
N GLU A 222 16.08 24.02 -23.12
CA GLU A 222 14.82 23.27 -23.09
C GLU A 222 14.62 22.58 -21.74
N GLN A 223 13.41 22.68 -21.18
CA GLN A 223 13.06 22.03 -19.92
C GLN A 223 12.59 20.59 -20.17
N TYR A 224 13.09 19.68 -19.34
CA TYR A 224 12.71 18.28 -19.31
C TYR A 224 12.15 17.90 -17.94
N VAL A 225 11.20 16.98 -17.92
CA VAL A 225 10.69 16.31 -16.71
C VAL A 225 10.95 14.82 -16.86
N ALA A 226 11.60 14.21 -15.88
CA ALA A 226 11.94 12.80 -15.92
C ALA A 226 11.41 12.06 -14.69
N VAL A 227 10.97 10.82 -14.87
CA VAL A 227 10.49 9.95 -13.81
C VAL A 227 10.78 8.50 -14.15
N THR A 228 11.11 7.68 -13.15
CA THR A 228 11.26 6.23 -13.34
C THR A 228 9.92 5.55 -13.11
N GLN A 229 9.51 4.74 -14.10
CA GLN A 229 8.40 3.80 -13.92
C GLN A 229 8.92 2.43 -13.49
N GLY A 230 8.10 1.74 -12.70
CA GLY A 230 8.37 0.42 -12.15
C GLY A 230 7.52 0.16 -10.91
N SER A 231 6.67 -0.87 -10.98
CA SER A 231 5.93 -1.39 -9.82
C SER A 231 6.91 -1.97 -8.80
N GLY A 232 6.58 -1.84 -7.52
CA GLY A 232 7.43 -2.32 -6.44
C GLY A 232 7.05 -1.77 -5.09
N GLY A 233 7.95 -1.92 -4.12
CA GLY A 233 7.69 -1.51 -2.74
C GLY A 233 6.73 -2.46 -2.02
N VAL A 234 6.70 -2.32 -0.69
CA VAL A 234 6.04 -3.30 0.19
C VAL A 234 4.52 -3.38 0.00
N VAL A 235 3.86 -2.27 -0.31
CA VAL A 235 2.39 -2.26 -0.49
C VAL A 235 1.99 -3.04 -1.73
N MET A 236 2.68 -2.84 -2.86
CA MET A 236 2.39 -3.57 -4.10
C MET A 236 2.80 -5.04 -4.02
N LEU A 237 3.79 -5.41 -3.21
CA LEU A 237 4.10 -6.82 -2.97
C LEU A 237 3.02 -7.50 -2.13
N THR A 238 2.41 -6.78 -1.19
CA THR A 238 1.46 -7.37 -0.23
C THR A 238 0.02 -7.32 -0.72
N ILE A 239 -0.38 -6.25 -1.40
CA ILE A 239 -1.74 -6.04 -1.92
C ILE A 239 -1.71 -6.25 -3.44
N GLY A 240 -2.24 -7.38 -3.89
CA GLY A 240 -2.40 -7.70 -5.31
C GLY A 240 -3.85 -7.71 -5.79
N GLU A 241 -4.03 -8.24 -7.00
CA GLU A 241 -5.32 -8.28 -7.68
C GLU A 241 -5.91 -9.71 -7.70
N GLU A 242 -7.24 -9.79 -7.68
CA GLU A 242 -7.96 -11.07 -7.73
C GLU A 242 -7.67 -11.82 -9.04
N ILE A 243 -7.66 -11.10 -10.16
CA ILE A 243 -7.54 -11.67 -11.51
C ILE A 243 -6.17 -11.33 -12.07
N ARG A 244 -5.44 -12.35 -12.55
CA ARG A 244 -4.19 -12.15 -13.26
C ARG A 244 -4.38 -11.40 -14.58
N LYS A 245 -3.72 -10.26 -14.72
CA LYS A 245 -3.51 -9.60 -16.02
C LYS A 245 -2.25 -10.13 -16.68
N ASN A 246 -2.20 -10.10 -18.01
CA ASN A 246 -1.00 -10.36 -18.82
C ASN A 246 -0.07 -9.14 -18.77
N PHE A 247 0.32 -8.80 -17.55
CA PHE A 247 1.11 -7.65 -17.19
C PHE A 247 2.48 -8.12 -16.74
N VAL A 248 3.52 -7.44 -17.24
CA VAL A 248 4.89 -7.60 -16.77
C VAL A 248 5.37 -6.23 -16.35
N ASN A 249 5.91 -6.12 -15.15
CA ASN A 249 6.46 -4.87 -14.66
C ASN A 249 7.61 -4.39 -15.59
N GLN A 250 7.38 -3.30 -16.32
CA GLN A 250 8.35 -2.70 -17.23
C GLN A 250 9.07 -1.52 -16.56
N ASN A 251 10.34 -1.70 -16.22
CA ASN A 251 11.17 -0.63 -15.67
C ASN A 251 11.69 0.27 -16.79
N ARG A 252 11.34 1.56 -16.78
CA ARG A 252 11.84 2.54 -17.77
C ARG A 252 12.09 3.90 -17.12
N LEU A 253 13.01 4.65 -17.72
CA LEU A 253 13.13 6.09 -17.50
C LEU A 253 12.24 6.80 -18.53
N LEU A 254 11.20 7.48 -18.07
CA LEU A 254 10.34 8.31 -18.90
C LEU A 254 10.86 9.75 -18.85
N VAL A 255 11.03 10.39 -20.01
CA VAL A 255 11.49 11.77 -20.12
C VAL A 255 10.53 12.54 -21.03
N PHE A 256 10.00 13.63 -20.51
CA PHE A 256 9.01 14.49 -21.14
C PHE A 256 9.61 15.86 -21.39
N LYS A 257 9.25 16.48 -22.52
CA LYS A 257 9.45 17.90 -22.79
C LYS A 257 8.25 18.45 -23.54
N ARG A 258 8.12 19.77 -23.61
CA ARG A 258 7.06 20.40 -24.39
C ARG A 258 7.31 20.22 -25.90
N GLY A 259 6.28 19.89 -26.66
CA GLY A 259 6.33 19.78 -28.12
C GLY A 259 5.33 18.76 -28.66
N ASP A 260 5.25 18.67 -29.98
CA ASP A 260 4.55 17.59 -30.68
C ASP A 260 5.60 16.69 -31.32
N PHE A 261 5.59 15.41 -30.94
CA PHE A 261 6.60 14.44 -31.32
C PHE A 261 6.03 13.31 -32.20
N ASN A 262 4.73 13.34 -32.50
CA ASN A 262 4.03 12.29 -33.26
C ASN A 262 4.44 10.86 -32.82
N LEU A 263 4.50 10.63 -31.51
CA LEU A 263 4.89 9.33 -30.94
C LEU A 263 3.70 8.38 -30.95
N GLU A 264 3.95 7.13 -31.36
CA GLU A 264 2.99 6.05 -31.12
C GLU A 264 2.81 5.85 -29.61
N ARG A 265 1.56 5.91 -29.14
CA ARG A 265 1.25 5.58 -27.76
C ARG A 265 1.41 4.08 -27.57
N LEU A 266 2.30 3.68 -26.68
CA LEU A 266 2.38 2.30 -26.23
C LEU A 266 1.08 1.96 -25.50
N THR A 267 0.32 1.01 -26.04
CA THR A 267 -0.86 0.48 -25.37
C THR A 267 -0.41 -0.55 -24.35
N ALA A 268 -0.72 -0.32 -23.07
CA ALA A 268 -0.51 -1.34 -22.05
C ALA A 268 -1.32 -2.60 -22.40
N ASN A 269 -0.67 -3.77 -22.39
CA ASN A 269 -1.37 -5.03 -22.58
C ASN A 269 -2.09 -5.39 -21.27
N ASN A 270 -3.38 -5.06 -21.20
CA ASN A 270 -4.23 -5.36 -20.04
C ASN A 270 -5.13 -6.59 -20.28
N THR A 271 -4.78 -7.45 -21.24
CA THR A 271 -5.53 -8.68 -21.47
C THR A 271 -5.46 -9.58 -20.23
N MET A 272 -6.56 -10.26 -19.90
CA MET A 272 -6.55 -11.21 -18.79
C MET A 272 -5.65 -12.39 -19.15
N ALA A 273 -4.86 -12.87 -18.19
CA ALA A 273 -4.10 -14.09 -18.37
C ALA A 273 -5.07 -15.27 -18.45
N SER A 274 -4.85 -16.18 -19.39
CA SER A 274 -5.55 -17.45 -19.40
C SER A 274 -5.15 -18.26 -18.16
N LEU A 275 -6.14 -18.73 -17.41
CA LEU A 275 -5.93 -19.80 -16.44
C LEU A 275 -5.73 -21.09 -17.24
N GLU A 276 -4.51 -21.63 -17.23
CA GLU A 276 -4.35 -23.07 -17.52
C GLU A 276 -4.89 -23.81 -16.29
N SER A 277 -6.08 -24.40 -16.43
CA SER A 277 -6.72 -25.12 -15.35
C SER A 277 -5.94 -26.43 -15.09
N VAL A 278 -4.94 -26.39 -14.22
CA VAL A 278 -4.49 -27.60 -13.55
C VAL A 278 -5.61 -27.97 -12.57
N LYS A 279 -6.49 -28.87 -13.00
CA LYS A 279 -7.57 -29.36 -12.14
C LYS A 279 -6.98 -30.36 -11.17
N PHE A 280 -6.89 -29.97 -9.91
CA PHE A 280 -6.59 -30.89 -8.83
C PHE A 280 -7.88 -31.58 -8.38
N GLU A 281 -7.83 -32.89 -8.11
CA GLU A 281 -8.98 -33.55 -7.47
C GLU A 281 -9.19 -32.95 -6.07
N HIS A 282 -10.42 -32.51 -5.80
CA HIS A 282 -10.84 -31.90 -4.53
C HIS A 282 -10.99 -32.95 -3.42
N ASP A 283 -9.89 -33.60 -3.03
CA ASP A 283 -9.84 -34.45 -1.83
C ASP A 283 -8.85 -33.87 -0.80
N LEU A 284 -8.78 -32.54 -0.75
CA LEU A 284 -7.95 -31.82 0.23
C LEU A 284 -8.69 -31.74 1.58
N ASP A 285 -7.99 -32.12 2.64
CA ASP A 285 -8.47 -31.93 4.02
C ASP A 285 -8.56 -30.43 4.35
N ILE A 286 -9.76 -29.96 4.66
CA ILE A 286 -10.05 -28.55 5.01
C ILE A 286 -9.19 -28.07 6.18
N ALA A 287 -8.97 -28.91 7.19
CA ALA A 287 -8.14 -28.55 8.33
C ALA A 287 -6.68 -28.34 7.92
N ARG A 288 -6.20 -29.16 6.98
CA ARG A 288 -4.85 -29.06 6.42
C ARG A 288 -4.69 -27.80 5.57
N VAL A 289 -5.67 -27.48 4.72
CA VAL A 289 -5.68 -26.24 3.92
C VAL A 289 -5.63 -25.00 4.82
N LYS A 290 -6.43 -24.97 5.90
CA LYS A 290 -6.44 -23.86 6.86
C LYS A 290 -5.09 -23.68 7.59
N ASN A 291 -4.42 -24.78 7.94
CA ASN A 291 -3.06 -24.69 8.49
C ASN A 291 -2.06 -24.21 7.43
N GLY A 292 -2.23 -24.63 6.17
CA GLY A 292 -1.46 -24.16 5.02
C GLY A 292 -1.58 -22.66 4.80
N GLU A 293 -2.80 -22.11 4.89
CA GLU A 293 -3.07 -20.66 4.85
C GLU A 293 -2.32 -19.93 5.98
N TYR A 294 -2.45 -20.42 7.22
CA TYR A 294 -1.75 -19.84 8.38
C TYR A 294 -0.24 -19.78 8.15
N LEU A 295 0.35 -20.86 7.64
CA LEU A 295 1.79 -20.94 7.33
C LEU A 295 2.17 -20.03 6.17
N TYR A 296 1.35 -19.98 5.11
CA TYR A 296 1.55 -19.12 3.95
C TYR A 296 1.60 -17.65 4.34
N HIS A 297 0.63 -17.16 5.13
CA HIS A 297 0.59 -15.76 5.53
C HIS A 297 1.78 -15.34 6.40
N ASN A 298 2.34 -16.25 7.20
CA ASN A 298 3.52 -15.97 8.03
C ASN A 298 4.85 -16.00 7.26
N ASN A 299 4.93 -16.72 6.14
CA ASN A 299 6.21 -16.99 5.47
C ASN A 299 6.29 -16.43 4.04
N CYS A 300 5.17 -16.33 3.34
CA CYS A 300 5.14 -16.12 1.89
C CYS A 300 4.41 -14.82 1.50
N ALA A 301 3.35 -14.44 2.23
CA ALA A 301 2.43 -13.39 1.81
C ALA A 301 3.04 -11.98 1.70
N SER A 302 4.14 -11.69 2.42
CA SER A 302 4.84 -10.41 2.30
C SER A 302 5.57 -10.23 0.97
N CYS A 303 5.78 -11.32 0.22
CA CYS A 303 6.32 -11.28 -1.14
C CYS A 303 5.25 -11.62 -2.17
N HIS A 304 4.57 -12.76 -2.01
CA HIS A 304 3.62 -13.30 -2.99
C HIS A 304 2.18 -12.78 -2.82
N GLY A 305 1.98 -11.78 -1.95
CA GLY A 305 0.70 -11.16 -1.70
C GLY A 305 -0.16 -11.88 -0.66
N LEU A 306 -1.06 -11.12 -0.04
CA LEU A 306 -2.13 -11.68 0.79
C LEU A 306 -2.98 -12.61 -0.07
N ASP A 307 -3.32 -13.77 0.48
CA ASP A 307 -4.10 -14.81 -0.19
C ASP A 307 -3.52 -15.27 -1.54
N ALA A 308 -2.19 -15.21 -1.68
CA ALA A 308 -1.47 -15.46 -2.93
C ALA A 308 -1.84 -14.53 -4.10
N LYS A 309 -2.48 -13.39 -3.81
CA LYS A 309 -2.80 -12.35 -4.79
C LYS A 309 -1.59 -11.47 -5.01
N SER A 310 -0.82 -11.77 -6.05
CA SER A 310 0.33 -10.96 -6.44
C SER A 310 -0.09 -9.73 -7.26
N ASN A 311 0.74 -8.68 -7.23
CA ASN A 311 0.68 -7.55 -8.16
C ASN A 311 1.75 -7.65 -9.27
N TYR A 312 2.21 -8.87 -9.56
CA TYR A 312 3.13 -9.23 -10.66
C TYR A 312 4.54 -8.64 -10.57
N VAL A 313 4.90 -8.01 -9.45
CA VAL A 313 6.29 -7.69 -9.11
C VAL A 313 7.07 -8.98 -8.82
N VAL A 314 6.41 -9.97 -8.23
CA VAL A 314 6.88 -11.35 -8.09
C VAL A 314 5.82 -12.32 -8.63
N PRO A 315 6.15 -13.60 -8.89
CA PRO A 315 5.18 -14.57 -9.41
C PRO A 315 3.91 -14.69 -8.56
N ASP A 316 2.76 -14.79 -9.23
CA ASP A 316 1.48 -15.16 -8.63
C ASP A 316 1.43 -16.68 -8.47
N LEU A 317 1.41 -17.16 -7.22
CA LEU A 317 1.50 -18.59 -6.94
C LEU A 317 0.21 -19.35 -7.27
N ARG A 318 -0.90 -18.65 -7.54
CA ARG A 318 -2.16 -19.29 -8.00
C ARG A 318 -2.09 -19.67 -9.48
N TYR A 319 -1.01 -19.31 -10.17
CA TYR A 319 -0.79 -19.60 -11.59
C TYR A 319 0.52 -20.35 -11.81
N MET A 320 0.90 -21.20 -10.85
CA MET A 320 2.06 -22.08 -10.98
C MET A 320 1.85 -23.09 -12.12
N SER A 321 2.93 -23.39 -12.85
CA SER A 321 2.95 -24.43 -13.86
C SER A 321 3.08 -25.82 -13.22
N GLU A 322 2.72 -26.89 -13.94
CA GLU A 322 2.91 -28.27 -13.47
C GLU A 322 4.35 -28.55 -13.01
N GLU A 323 5.35 -28.09 -13.77
CA GLU A 323 6.76 -28.19 -13.38
C GLU A 323 7.06 -27.47 -12.05
N THR A 324 6.40 -26.34 -11.80
CA THR A 324 6.54 -25.62 -10.52
C THR A 324 5.87 -26.37 -9.37
N HIS A 325 4.74 -27.04 -9.61
CA HIS A 325 4.13 -27.93 -8.62
C HIS A 325 5.05 -29.10 -8.29
N ASP A 326 5.62 -29.78 -9.28
CA ASP A 326 6.52 -30.92 -9.08
C ASP A 326 7.78 -30.54 -8.30
N ASN A 327 8.27 -29.32 -8.51
CA ASN A 327 9.47 -28.81 -7.85
C ASN A 327 9.19 -28.00 -6.57
N PHE A 328 7.94 -27.94 -6.09
CA PHE A 328 7.54 -27.01 -5.03
C PHE A 328 8.39 -27.14 -3.76
N ALA A 329 8.61 -28.36 -3.27
CA ALA A 329 9.45 -28.59 -2.09
C ALA A 329 10.93 -28.23 -2.32
N THR A 330 11.46 -28.52 -3.51
CA THR A 330 12.84 -28.14 -3.88
C THR A 330 13.02 -26.62 -3.93
N ILE A 331 11.99 -25.88 -4.34
CA ILE A 331 11.98 -24.42 -4.36
C ILE A 331 11.85 -23.86 -2.93
N VAL A 332 10.80 -24.24 -2.21
CA VAL A 332 10.45 -23.63 -0.92
C VAL A 332 11.35 -24.11 0.20
N LEU A 333 11.63 -25.41 0.30
CA LEU A 333 12.48 -25.96 1.34
C LEU A 333 13.96 -25.83 0.94
N GLY A 334 14.28 -26.28 -0.28
CA GLY A 334 15.64 -26.38 -0.79
C GLY A 334 16.25 -25.09 -1.32
N GLY A 335 15.44 -24.05 -1.61
CA GLY A 335 15.94 -22.76 -2.09
C GLY A 335 16.56 -22.81 -3.48
N SER A 336 16.09 -23.69 -4.37
CA SER A 336 16.64 -23.84 -5.73
C SER A 336 16.61 -22.54 -6.57
N LEU A 337 15.74 -21.59 -6.19
CA LEU A 337 15.58 -20.29 -6.81
C LEU A 337 16.25 -19.13 -6.03
N THR A 338 17.19 -19.41 -5.12
CA THR A 338 17.89 -18.38 -4.33
C THR A 338 18.60 -17.35 -5.21
N HIS A 339 19.12 -17.76 -6.37
CA HIS A 339 19.75 -16.87 -7.35
C HIS A 339 18.77 -15.83 -7.97
N LYS A 340 17.45 -16.04 -7.81
CA LYS A 340 16.38 -15.11 -8.18
C LYS A 340 15.74 -14.42 -6.97
N GLY A 341 16.29 -14.61 -5.76
CA GLY A 341 15.79 -14.02 -4.52
C GLY A 341 14.79 -14.88 -3.72
N MET A 342 14.44 -16.08 -4.18
CA MET A 342 13.57 -17.01 -3.44
C MET A 342 14.42 -17.93 -2.55
N ILE A 343 14.51 -17.60 -1.26
CA ILE A 343 15.30 -18.35 -0.28
C ILE A 343 14.64 -19.69 0.09
N GLY A 344 15.46 -20.63 0.58
CA GLY A 344 14.97 -21.86 1.20
C GLY A 344 14.54 -21.66 2.65
N PHE A 345 13.51 -22.39 3.07
CA PHE A 345 12.90 -22.31 4.40
C PHE A 345 13.22 -23.51 5.32
N TYR A 346 14.23 -24.32 4.97
CA TYR A 346 14.62 -25.54 5.69
C TYR A 346 14.87 -25.38 7.20
N GLU A 347 15.20 -24.17 7.66
CA GLU A 347 15.44 -23.89 9.08
C GLU A 347 14.15 -23.75 9.91
N THR A 348 13.00 -23.49 9.28
CA THR A 348 11.76 -23.18 10.02
C THR A 348 10.52 -23.88 9.52
N LEU A 349 10.55 -24.51 8.35
CA LEU A 349 9.46 -25.30 7.82
C LEU A 349 9.92 -26.75 7.68
N SER A 350 9.07 -27.67 8.11
CA SER A 350 9.19 -29.08 7.80
C SER A 350 8.70 -29.38 6.38
N LEU A 351 8.97 -30.59 5.88
CA LEU A 351 8.41 -31.04 4.60
C LEU A 351 6.87 -31.08 4.64
N ASP A 352 6.28 -31.41 5.79
CA ASP A 352 4.83 -31.44 5.96
C ASP A 352 4.22 -30.03 5.92
N ASP A 353 4.85 -29.05 6.58
CA ASP A 353 4.45 -27.64 6.52
C ASP A 353 4.44 -27.13 5.08
N VAL A 354 5.47 -27.46 4.30
CA VAL A 354 5.55 -27.11 2.88
C VAL A 354 4.43 -27.78 2.08
N GLY A 355 4.10 -29.05 2.39
CA GLY A 355 2.95 -29.73 1.81
C GLY A 355 1.62 -29.04 2.11
N MET A 356 1.41 -28.56 3.35
CA MET A 356 0.19 -27.83 3.72
C MET A 356 0.08 -26.51 2.95
N ILE A 357 1.18 -25.74 2.84
CA ILE A 357 1.21 -24.51 2.04
C ILE A 357 0.87 -24.83 0.58
N HIS A 358 1.38 -25.93 0.04
CA HIS A 358 1.11 -26.34 -1.34
C HIS A 358 -0.37 -26.66 -1.55
N ASP A 359 -0.98 -27.39 -0.63
CA ASP A 359 -2.41 -27.72 -0.67
C ASP A 359 -3.28 -26.46 -0.63
N TYR A 360 -2.93 -25.49 0.23
CA TYR A 360 -3.58 -24.17 0.24
C TYR A 360 -3.48 -23.44 -1.11
N LEU A 361 -2.29 -23.39 -1.71
CA LEU A 361 -2.10 -22.73 -3.02
C LEU A 361 -2.87 -23.43 -4.15
N ARG A 362 -3.01 -24.76 -4.09
CA ARG A 362 -3.82 -25.54 -5.04
C ARG A 362 -5.31 -25.24 -4.91
N ASP A 363 -5.80 -25.07 -3.68
CA ASP A 363 -7.18 -24.66 -3.40
C ASP A 363 -7.45 -23.23 -3.92
N GLU A 364 -6.52 -22.29 -3.67
CA GLU A 364 -6.62 -20.93 -4.21
C GLU A 364 -6.60 -20.92 -5.75
N GLN A 365 -5.70 -21.67 -6.40
CA GLN A 365 -5.63 -21.80 -7.86
C GLN A 365 -6.94 -22.34 -8.46
N THR A 366 -7.58 -23.30 -7.79
CA THR A 366 -8.81 -23.92 -8.27
C THR A 366 -10.01 -22.97 -8.10
N SER A 367 -10.06 -22.21 -7.01
CA SER A 367 -11.16 -21.29 -6.71
C SER A 367 -11.10 -19.94 -7.45
N VAL A 368 -9.98 -19.58 -8.09
CA VAL A 368 -9.86 -18.29 -8.85
C VAL A 368 -10.99 -18.12 -9.86
N ALA A 369 -11.34 -19.18 -10.60
CA ALA A 369 -12.39 -19.13 -11.62
C ALA A 369 -13.77 -18.84 -11.02
N GLU A 370 -14.05 -19.33 -9.82
CA GLU A 370 -15.32 -19.13 -9.11
C GLU A 370 -15.43 -17.71 -8.52
N LYS A 371 -14.30 -17.06 -8.26
CA LYS A 371 -14.22 -15.68 -7.74
C LYS A 371 -14.33 -14.61 -8.85
N LEU A 372 -14.41 -14.98 -10.13
CA LEU A 372 -14.49 -14.05 -11.27
C LEU A 372 -15.80 -13.25 -11.32
N GLU A 373 -16.93 -13.87 -10.98
CA GLU A 373 -18.23 -13.21 -10.95
C GLU A 373 -18.96 -13.50 -9.65
N MET A 374 -19.26 -12.44 -8.90
CA MET A 374 -20.10 -12.55 -7.72
C MET A 374 -21.54 -12.92 -8.09
N THR A 375 -22.06 -13.94 -7.42
CA THR A 375 -23.49 -14.26 -7.38
C THR A 375 -24.31 -13.09 -6.82
N PHE A 376 -25.64 -13.13 -6.99
CA PHE A 376 -26.51 -12.08 -6.45
C PHE A 376 -26.38 -11.93 -4.93
N SER A 377 -26.33 -13.03 -4.17
CA SER A 377 -26.16 -13.00 -2.72
C SER A 377 -24.81 -12.40 -2.32
N GLN A 378 -23.73 -12.76 -3.03
CA GLN A 378 -22.40 -12.17 -2.79
C GLN A 378 -22.36 -10.67 -3.13
N LYS A 379 -23.11 -10.20 -4.13
CA LYS A 379 -23.24 -8.76 -4.39
C LYS A 379 -23.93 -8.02 -3.25
N VAL A 380 -24.96 -8.62 -2.65
CA VAL A 380 -25.64 -8.07 -1.48
C VAL A 380 -24.69 -8.02 -0.28
N GLU A 381 -23.98 -9.11 -0.02
CA GLU A 381 -22.94 -9.19 1.02
C GLU A 381 -21.84 -8.14 0.80
N TYR A 382 -21.36 -7.98 -0.44
CA TYR A 382 -20.35 -7.00 -0.81
C TYR A 382 -20.80 -5.58 -0.46
N TRP A 383 -21.99 -5.16 -0.89
CA TRP A 383 -22.46 -3.80 -0.64
C TRP A 383 -22.75 -3.54 0.84
N PHE A 384 -23.22 -4.56 1.56
CA PHE A 384 -23.37 -4.48 3.02
C PHE A 384 -22.02 -4.24 3.70
N ASN A 385 -21.02 -5.09 3.43
CA ASN A 385 -19.68 -4.97 4.02
C ASN A 385 -18.96 -3.68 3.59
N TYR A 386 -19.13 -3.25 2.34
CA TYR A 386 -18.58 -1.98 1.86
C TYR A 386 -19.16 -0.78 2.63
N ALA A 387 -20.49 -0.75 2.82
CA ALA A 387 -21.16 0.32 3.56
C ALA A 387 -20.77 0.34 5.04
N ILE A 388 -20.72 -0.82 5.69
CA ILE A 388 -20.28 -0.93 7.09
C ILE A 388 -18.81 -0.52 7.22
N SER A 389 -17.94 -0.95 6.31
CA SER A 389 -16.54 -0.54 6.30
C SER A 389 -16.40 0.98 6.16
N LYS A 390 -17.15 1.60 5.23
CA LYS A 390 -17.17 3.06 5.07
C LYS A 390 -17.69 3.81 6.30
N LEU A 391 -18.68 3.25 6.99
CA LEU A 391 -19.14 3.81 8.25
C LEU A 391 -18.05 3.67 9.33
N GLY A 392 -17.38 2.52 9.37
CA GLY A 392 -16.27 2.21 10.26
C GLY A 392 -15.04 3.10 10.06
N GLU A 393 -14.77 3.55 8.83
CA GLU A 393 -13.75 4.57 8.54
C GLU A 393 -14.01 5.88 9.31
N LYS A 394 -15.28 6.24 9.52
CA LYS A 394 -15.66 7.44 10.27
C LYS A 394 -15.81 7.18 11.77
N PHE A 395 -16.23 5.97 12.13
CA PHE A 395 -16.50 5.54 13.50
C PHE A 395 -15.76 4.22 13.77
N PRO A 396 -14.48 4.27 14.16
CA PRO A 396 -13.63 3.08 14.31
C PRO A 396 -14.20 2.04 15.28
N GLU A 397 -15.03 2.45 16.24
CA GLU A 397 -15.74 1.57 17.17
C GLU A 397 -16.64 0.57 16.43
N ILE A 398 -17.30 1.02 15.35
CA ILE A 398 -18.16 0.16 14.53
C ILE A 398 -17.31 -0.87 13.80
N LEU A 399 -16.17 -0.47 13.22
CA LEU A 399 -15.30 -1.40 12.50
C LEU A 399 -14.72 -2.48 13.43
N ASN A 400 -14.34 -2.08 14.65
CA ASN A 400 -13.86 -3.02 15.66
C ASN A 400 -14.98 -3.95 16.16
N ALA A 401 -16.18 -3.44 16.40
CA ALA A 401 -17.32 -4.24 16.86
C ALA A 401 -17.87 -5.20 15.79
N THR A 402 -17.70 -4.88 14.51
CA THR A 402 -18.18 -5.70 13.38
C THR A 402 -17.13 -6.64 12.82
N ARG A 403 -15.94 -6.70 13.45
CA ARG A 403 -14.80 -7.48 12.96
C ARG A 403 -15.16 -8.92 12.60
N ASP A 404 -15.66 -9.69 13.55
CA ASP A 404 -15.96 -11.13 13.39
C ASP A 404 -17.04 -11.43 12.33
N SER A 405 -17.73 -10.39 11.85
CA SER A 405 -18.73 -10.49 10.79
C SER A 405 -18.21 -10.06 9.42
N ILE A 406 -17.04 -9.41 9.35
CA ILE A 406 -16.41 -8.87 8.13
C ILE A 406 -15.12 -9.64 7.81
N MET A 407 -14.36 -10.03 8.83
CA MET A 407 -13.14 -10.85 8.77
C MET A 407 -13.28 -12.04 9.70
#